data_AF-A0AAV8XHL5-F1
#
_entry.id   AF-A0AAV8XHL5-F1
#
_cell.length_a   1.000
_cell.length_b   1.000
_cell.length_c   1.000
_cell.angle_alpha   90.00
_cell.angle_beta   90.00
_cell.angle_gamma   90.00
#
_symmetry.space_group_name_H-M   'P 1'
#
loop_
_entity.id
_entity.type
_entity.pdbx_description
1 polymer ?
#
loop_
_entity_poly.entity_id
_entity_poly.type
_entity_poly.pdbx_seq_one_letter_code
_entity_poly.pdbx_strand_id
1 'polypeptide(L)'
;MVASNFFYFLDLCVVNAFILYKKRTDSKAQLNLKQLRISVAIGLVGADVATSKKGRPSSGSLNHFKQTVPYEIRYDSCSHMPIHIEKCRRCAFCSTKAEPHKSRWLCTRCDVALCLTDKKNCFLEYHKK
;
A
#
# COMPACT_ATOMS: atom_id res chain seq x y z
N MET A 1 -11.93 -21.82 12.88
CA MET A 1 -12.07 -21.92 11.41
C MET A 1 -13.48 -21.48 10.98
N VAL A 2 -13.81 -20.19 11.01
CA VAL A 2 -15.19 -19.71 10.71
C VAL A 2 -15.22 -18.55 9.70
N ALA A 3 -14.08 -17.90 9.44
CA ALA A 3 -14.02 -16.80 8.46
C ALA A 3 -14.20 -17.26 7.00
N SER A 4 -13.94 -18.53 6.69
CA SER A 4 -13.97 -19.05 5.30
C SER A 4 -15.40 -19.14 4.71
N ASN A 5 -16.42 -19.36 5.55
CA ASN A 5 -17.78 -19.61 5.07
C ASN A 5 -18.53 -18.31 4.70
N PHE A 6 -18.29 -17.22 5.43
CA PHE A 6 -19.01 -15.96 5.20
C PHE A 6 -18.76 -15.39 3.81
N PHE A 7 -17.50 -15.29 3.39
CA PHE A 7 -17.15 -14.77 2.06
C PHE A 7 -17.63 -15.69 0.94
N TYR A 8 -17.63 -17.01 1.17
CA TYR A 8 -18.20 -17.97 0.22
C TYR A 8 -19.69 -17.73 -0.02
N PHE A 9 -20.49 -17.54 1.03
CA PHE A 9 -21.92 -17.24 0.89
C PHE A 9 -22.15 -15.89 0.21
N LEU A 10 -21.36 -14.86 0.53
CA LEU A 10 -21.44 -13.57 -0.16
C LEU A 10 -21.16 -13.69 -1.66
N ASP A 11 -20.10 -14.40 -2.04
CA ASP A 11 -19.78 -14.63 -3.45
C ASP A 11 -20.89 -15.41 -4.16
N LEU A 12 -21.45 -16.44 -3.51
CA LEU A 12 -22.57 -17.22 -4.04
C LEU A 12 -23.82 -16.35 -4.28
N CYS A 13 -24.18 -15.50 -3.32
CA CYS A 13 -25.30 -14.56 -3.45
C CYS A 13 -25.09 -13.58 -4.62
N VAL A 14 -23.89 -13.03 -4.76
CA VAL A 14 -23.54 -12.10 -5.84
C VAL A 14 -23.61 -12.77 -7.22
N VAL A 15 -23.14 -14.01 -7.34
CA VAL A 15 -23.22 -14.79 -8.58
C VAL A 15 -24.68 -15.11 -8.93
N ASN A 16 -25.49 -15.53 -7.95
CA ASN A 16 -26.90 -15.80 -8.15
C ASN A 16 -27.67 -14.53 -8.59
N ALA A 17 -27.39 -13.39 -7.97
CA ALA A 17 -27.94 -12.10 -8.38
C ALA A 17 -27.55 -11.73 -9.82
N PHE A 18 -26.32 -12.00 -10.24
CA PHE A 18 -25.86 -11.79 -11.62
C PHE A 18 -26.61 -12.66 -12.63
N ILE A 19 -26.85 -13.93 -12.32
CA ILE A 19 -27.64 -14.84 -13.18
C ILE A 19 -29.07 -14.31 -13.34
N LEU A 20 -29.71 -13.87 -12.25
CA LEU A 20 -31.04 -13.28 -12.30
C LEU A 20 -31.07 -11.98 -13.10
N TYR A 21 -30.06 -11.12 -12.94
CA TYR A 21 -29.91 -9.89 -13.72
C TYR A 21 -29.85 -10.20 -15.23
N LYS A 22 -29.03 -11.18 -15.62
CA LYS A 22 -28.90 -11.62 -17.03
C LYS A 22 -30.20 -12.18 -17.61
N LYS A 23 -30.98 -12.92 -16.81
CA LYS A 23 -32.27 -13.49 -17.23
C LYS A 23 -33.38 -12.46 -17.37
N ARG A 24 -33.36 -11.38 -16.58
CA ARG A 24 -34.40 -10.33 -16.60
C ARG A 24 -34.12 -9.19 -17.59
N THR A 25 -32.88 -9.03 -18.04
CA THR A 25 -32.48 -7.88 -18.85
C THR A 25 -32.19 -8.32 -20.29
N ASP A 26 -33.07 -8.01 -21.24
CA ASP A 26 -32.88 -8.33 -22.68
C ASP A 26 -32.05 -7.27 -23.44
N SER A 27 -31.48 -6.28 -22.75
CA SER A 27 -30.77 -5.17 -23.39
C SER A 27 -29.39 -5.59 -23.92
N LYS A 28 -29.00 -5.09 -25.10
CA LYS A 28 -27.65 -5.28 -25.69
C LYS A 28 -26.49 -4.76 -24.82
N ALA A 29 -26.79 -3.91 -23.83
CA ALA A 29 -25.82 -3.31 -22.91
C ALA A 29 -25.84 -3.97 -21.53
N GLN A 30 -25.71 -5.30 -21.47
CA GLN A 30 -25.66 -5.99 -20.17
C GLN A 30 -24.30 -5.76 -19.48
N LEU A 31 -24.34 -5.42 -18.20
CA LEU A 31 -23.14 -5.42 -17.36
C LEU A 31 -22.50 -6.82 -17.34
N ASN A 32 -21.17 -6.85 -17.30
CA ASN A 32 -20.43 -8.05 -16.95
C ASN A 32 -20.38 -8.21 -15.41
N LEU A 33 -19.96 -9.39 -14.93
CA LEU A 33 -19.97 -9.69 -13.48
C LEU A 33 -19.16 -8.69 -12.66
N LYS A 34 -18.02 -8.22 -13.20
CA LYS A 34 -17.17 -7.22 -12.55
C LYS A 34 -17.91 -5.89 -12.38
N GLN A 35 -18.56 -5.40 -13.44
CA GLN A 35 -19.32 -4.17 -13.39
C GLN A 35 -20.49 -4.28 -12.40
N LEU A 36 -21.21 -5.39 -12.40
CA LEU A 36 -22.30 -5.62 -11.46
C LEU A 36 -21.81 -5.64 -10.00
N ARG A 37 -20.68 -6.31 -9.71
CA ARG A 37 -20.06 -6.30 -8.38
C ARG A 37 -19.76 -4.89 -7.88
N ILE A 38 -19.20 -4.05 -8.75
CA ILE A 38 -18.90 -2.65 -8.44
C ILE A 38 -20.19 -1.88 -8.17
N SER A 39 -21.21 -2.01 -9.03
CA SER A 39 -22.50 -1.34 -8.85
C SER A 39 -23.19 -1.72 -7.55
N VAL A 40 -23.17 -3.00 -7.17
CA VAL A 40 -23.72 -3.49 -5.90
C VAL A 40 -22.96 -2.87 -4.72
N ALA A 41 -21.63 -2.88 -4.75
CA ALA A 41 -20.82 -2.31 -3.67
C ALA A 41 -21.07 -0.80 -3.50
N ILE A 42 -21.11 -0.05 -4.60
CA ILE A 42 -21.40 1.40 -4.57
C ILE A 42 -22.80 1.65 -3.99
N GLY A 43 -23.81 0.93 -4.47
CA GLY A 43 -25.19 1.08 -4.02
C GLY A 43 -25.38 0.74 -2.54
N LEU A 44 -24.67 -0.26 -2.02
CA LEU A 44 -24.73 -0.64 -0.60
C LEU A 44 -24.00 0.35 0.32
N VAL A 45 -22.91 0.95 -0.14
CA VAL A 45 -22.12 1.91 0.63
C VAL A 45 -22.75 3.31 0.61
N GLY A 46 -23.71 3.57 -0.29
CA GLY A 46 -24.29 4.90 -0.46
C GLY A 46 -23.28 5.94 -0.95
N ALA A 47 -22.20 5.47 -1.61
CA ALA A 47 -21.22 6.36 -2.22
C ALA A 47 -21.76 6.85 -3.57
N ASP A 48 -21.62 8.13 -3.85
CA ASP A 48 -21.76 8.60 -5.22
C ASP A 48 -20.75 7.88 -6.11
N VAL A 49 -21.09 7.68 -7.39
CA VAL A 49 -20.11 7.30 -8.42
C VAL A 49 -19.19 8.50 -8.65
N ALA A 50 -18.47 8.93 -7.63
CA ALA A 50 -17.24 9.66 -7.81
C ALA A 50 -16.43 8.76 -8.74
N THR A 51 -16.25 9.23 -9.97
CA THR A 51 -15.25 8.71 -10.88
C THR A 51 -13.92 8.96 -10.19
N SER A 52 -13.57 8.10 -9.21
CA SER A 52 -12.26 8.06 -8.61
C SER A 52 -11.34 7.95 -9.80
N LYS A 53 -10.62 9.05 -10.08
CA LYS A 53 -9.67 9.13 -11.19
C LYS A 53 -8.88 7.84 -11.09
N LYS A 54 -9.03 6.97 -12.10
CA LYS A 54 -8.40 5.67 -12.10
C LYS A 54 -6.90 5.92 -12.16
N GLY A 55 -6.28 5.97 -10.99
CA GLY A 55 -4.92 6.42 -10.84
C GLY A 55 -4.63 6.74 -9.37
N ARG A 56 -3.62 6.08 -8.84
CA ARG A 56 -2.87 6.58 -7.69
C ARG A 56 -2.44 8.01 -8.02
N PRO A 57 -2.57 9.01 -7.13
CA PRO A 57 -2.03 10.34 -7.40
C PRO A 57 -0.56 10.18 -7.80
N SER A 58 -0.23 10.53 -9.04
CA SER A 58 1.14 10.58 -9.53
C SER A 58 1.80 11.85 -8.98
N SER A 59 1.96 11.89 -7.66
CA SER A 59 2.87 12.83 -7.03
C SER A 59 4.07 12.03 -6.54
N GLY A 60 5.17 12.18 -7.27
CA GLY A 60 6.44 11.51 -7.02
C GLY A 60 6.58 10.18 -7.74
N SER A 61 7.62 10.06 -8.57
CA SER A 61 8.13 8.77 -9.03
C SER A 61 8.22 7.83 -7.83
N LEU A 62 7.45 6.73 -7.83
CA LEU A 62 7.65 5.67 -6.84
C LEU A 62 9.09 5.22 -7.00
N ASN A 63 9.95 5.63 -6.08
CA ASN A 63 11.31 5.14 -5.99
C ASN A 63 11.21 3.67 -5.61
N HIS A 64 11.04 2.79 -6.60
CA HIS A 64 11.02 1.33 -6.42
C HIS A 64 12.32 0.82 -5.75
N PHE A 65 13.35 1.68 -5.68
CA PHE A 65 14.61 1.42 -5.00
C PHE A 65 14.59 1.68 -3.49
N LYS A 66 13.55 2.29 -2.93
CA LYS A 66 13.44 2.57 -1.49
C LYS A 66 12.37 1.68 -0.85
N GLN A 67 12.80 0.91 0.13
CA GLN A 67 11.90 0.16 1.01
C GLN A 67 10.91 1.13 1.66
N THR A 68 9.62 0.82 1.52
CA THR A 68 8.56 1.62 2.15
C THR A 68 8.31 1.06 3.54
N VAL A 69 8.52 1.89 4.57
CA VAL A 69 8.24 1.55 5.97
C VAL A 69 6.91 2.21 6.35
N PRO A 70 5.92 1.47 6.88
CA PRO A 70 4.67 2.04 7.37
C PRO A 70 4.90 3.15 8.39
N TYR A 71 4.07 4.21 8.34
CA TYR A 71 4.20 5.35 9.25
C TYR A 71 4.08 4.96 10.73
N GLU A 72 3.17 4.02 11.03
CA GLU A 72 2.97 3.50 12.41
C GLU A 72 4.22 2.83 12.98
N ILE A 73 5.08 2.27 12.13
CA ILE A 73 6.35 1.63 12.55
C ILE A 73 7.46 2.68 12.60
N ARG A 74 7.51 3.56 11.60
CA ARG A 74 8.56 4.57 11.45
C ARG A 74 8.52 5.63 12.55
N TYR A 75 7.33 6.01 12.99
CA TYR A 75 7.10 7.04 14.01
C TYR A 75 6.57 6.45 15.31
N ASP A 76 6.74 5.13 15.50
CA ASP A 76 6.45 4.48 16.76
C ASP A 76 7.31 5.11 17.86
N SER A 77 6.74 5.24 19.06
CA SER A 77 7.47 5.63 20.27
C SER A 77 8.47 4.56 20.75
N CYS A 78 8.47 3.38 20.12
CA CYS A 78 9.43 2.32 20.39
C CYS A 78 10.89 2.75 20.13
N SER A 79 11.81 2.11 20.85
CA SER A 79 13.24 2.39 20.73
C SER A 79 13.81 1.91 19.38
N HIS A 80 13.99 2.84 18.44
CA HIS A 80 14.73 2.61 17.21
C HIS A 80 16.23 2.52 17.54
N MET A 81 16.82 1.34 17.36
CA MET A 81 18.25 1.12 17.64
C MET A 81 19.06 0.99 16.35
N PRO A 82 20.18 1.72 16.22
CA PRO A 82 21.12 1.53 15.13
C PRO A 82 22.00 0.30 15.39
N ILE A 83 22.12 -0.58 14.40
CA ILE A 83 23.11 -1.67 14.40
C ILE A 83 24.03 -1.53 13.20
N HIS A 84 25.26 -1.98 13.36
CA HIS A 84 26.24 -1.98 12.29
C HIS A 84 26.13 -3.27 11.47
N ILE A 85 26.08 -3.16 10.14
CA ILE A 85 25.97 -4.30 9.20
C ILE A 85 27.21 -4.41 8.31
N GLU A 86 27.57 -5.64 7.94
CA GLU A 86 28.74 -5.90 7.10
C GLU A 86 28.56 -5.34 5.67
N LYS A 87 27.41 -5.63 5.05
CA LYS A 87 27.10 -5.20 3.68
C LYS A 87 26.39 -3.85 3.69
N CYS A 88 27.03 -2.82 3.13
CA CYS A 88 26.45 -1.48 3.05
C CYS A 88 25.16 -1.49 2.20
N ARG A 89 24.10 -0.83 2.68
CA ARG A 89 22.84 -0.60 1.94
C ARG A 89 22.70 0.88 1.61
N ARG A 90 21.86 1.23 0.62
CA ARG A 90 21.57 2.65 0.31
C ARG A 90 20.78 3.29 1.45
N CYS A 91 21.08 4.55 1.75
CA CYS A 91 20.37 5.31 2.76
C CYS A 91 18.91 5.55 2.33
N ALA A 92 17.93 5.13 3.14
CA ALA A 92 16.51 5.31 2.81
C ALA A 92 16.09 6.78 2.78
N PHE A 93 16.75 7.65 3.54
CA PHE A 93 16.45 9.07 3.61
C PHE A 93 17.08 9.85 2.45
N CYS A 94 18.41 9.95 2.39
CA CYS A 94 19.12 10.87 1.49
C CYS A 94 19.69 10.26 0.21
N SER A 95 19.60 8.94 0.01
CA SER A 95 20.11 8.32 -1.23
C SER A 95 19.14 8.58 -2.39
N THR A 96 19.64 9.00 -3.53
CA THR A 96 18.85 9.16 -4.77
C THR A 96 19.53 8.42 -5.93
N LYS A 97 18.90 8.39 -7.10
CA LYS A 97 19.50 7.78 -8.31
C LYS A 97 20.72 8.58 -8.78
N ALA A 98 20.65 9.93 -8.70
CA ALA A 98 21.73 10.83 -9.10
C ALA A 98 22.86 10.85 -8.05
N GLU A 99 22.52 10.81 -6.77
CA GLU A 99 23.47 10.84 -5.65
C GLU A 99 23.29 9.63 -4.73
N PRO A 100 23.93 8.48 -5.04
CA PRO A 100 23.78 7.27 -4.27
C PRO A 100 24.61 7.32 -2.98
N HIS A 101 23.94 7.57 -1.86
CA HIS A 101 24.54 7.43 -0.52
C HIS A 101 24.35 6.02 0.05
N LYS A 102 25.41 5.44 0.62
CA LYS A 102 25.39 4.13 1.32
C LYS A 102 25.65 4.32 2.81
N SER A 103 25.10 3.42 3.63
CA SER A 103 25.33 3.35 5.08
C SER A 103 25.51 1.91 5.54
N ARG A 104 26.31 1.75 6.60
CA ARG A 104 26.45 0.50 7.38
C ARG A 104 25.64 0.51 8.67
N TRP A 105 24.90 1.58 8.93
CA TRP A 105 24.00 1.68 10.07
C TRP A 105 22.58 1.34 9.63
N LEU A 106 21.99 0.34 10.27
CA LEU A 106 20.64 -0.16 10.03
C LEU A 106 19.76 0.11 11.26
N CYS A 107 18.53 0.57 11.05
CA CYS A 107 17.53 0.56 12.12
C CYS A 107 16.94 -0.84 12.29
N THR A 108 16.99 -1.41 13.49
CA THR A 108 16.45 -2.76 13.78
C THR A 108 14.93 -2.87 13.64
N ARG A 109 14.19 -1.78 13.89
CA ARG A 109 12.72 -1.75 13.81
C ARG A 109 12.21 -1.50 12.39
N CYS A 110 12.84 -0.59 11.66
CA CYS A 110 12.44 -0.20 10.31
C CYS A 110 13.09 -1.06 9.20
N ASP A 111 14.14 -1.82 9.52
CA ASP A 111 14.98 -2.57 8.58
C ASP A 111 15.46 -1.75 7.36
N VAL A 112 15.85 -0.51 7.63
CA VAL A 112 16.42 0.39 6.62
C VAL A 112 17.77 0.92 7.06
N ALA A 113 18.67 1.10 6.09
CA ALA A 113 19.95 1.73 6.34
C ALA A 113 19.81 3.26 6.31
N LEU A 114 20.42 3.93 7.28
CA LEU A 114 20.37 5.37 7.47
C LEU A 114 21.77 5.89 7.77
N CYS A 115 22.16 7.03 7.19
CA CYS A 115 23.44 7.64 7.51
C CYS A 115 23.47 8.06 8.99
N LEU A 116 24.57 7.71 9.65
CA LEU A 116 24.87 8.10 11.02
C LEU A 116 26.37 8.42 11.06
N THR A 117 26.69 9.66 10.69
CA THR A 117 28.05 10.23 10.68
C THR A 117 28.01 11.65 11.22
N ASP A 118 29.17 12.21 11.56
CA ASP A 118 29.29 13.57 12.13
C ASP A 118 28.66 14.65 11.23
N LYS A 119 28.70 14.43 9.90
CA LYS A 119 28.17 15.38 8.91
C LYS A 119 26.69 15.17 8.60
N LYS A 120 26.14 13.97 8.82
CA LYS A 120 24.79 13.58 8.40
C LYS A 120 24.17 12.60 9.40
N ASN A 121 23.15 13.05 10.12
CA ASN A 121 22.34 12.23 11.00
C ASN A 121 20.97 11.92 10.39
N CYS A 122 20.97 11.14 9.29
CA CYS A 122 19.72 10.69 8.66
C CYS A 122 18.91 9.74 9.56
N PHE A 123 19.55 9.10 10.54
CA PHE A 123 18.85 8.24 11.49
C PHE A 123 17.84 9.05 12.31
N LEU A 124 18.26 10.19 12.87
CA LEU A 124 17.36 11.07 13.63
C LEU A 124 16.25 11.65 12.75
N GLU A 125 16.63 12.26 11.62
CA GLU A 125 15.68 12.94 10.71
C GLU A 125 14.66 11.98 10.10
N TYR A 126 15.03 10.71 9.89
CA TYR A 126 14.08 9.72 9.40
C TYR A 126 13.01 9.39 10.44
N HIS A 127 13.32 9.32 11.73
CA HIS A 127 12.34 8.96 12.76
C HIS A 127 11.64 10.17 13.39
N LYS A 128 12.08 11.39 13.05
CA LYS A 128 11.41 12.63 13.43
C LYS A 128 10.13 12.83 12.59
N LYS A 129 9.03 13.14 13.25
CA LYS A 129 7.74 13.46 12.61
C LYS A 129 7.76 14.85 12.00
#